data_AF-A0A7J9FZH3-F1
#
_entry.id   AF-A0A7J9FZH3-F1
#
_cell.length_a   1.000
_cell.length_b   1.000
_cell.length_c   1.000
_cell.angle_alpha   90.00
_cell.angle_beta   90.00
_cell.angle_gamma   90.00
#
_symmetry.space_group_name_H-M   'P 1'
#
loop_
_entity.id
_entity.type
_entity.pdbx_description
1 polymer ?
#
loop_
_entity_poly.entity_id
_entity_poly.type
_entity_poly.pdbx_seq_one_letter_code
_entity_poly.pdbx_strand_id
1 'polypeptide(L)'
;VIKDATHGSEPGKTVSLYVLDAVVCIDHERYFLSQLQSRGFLRSCLMSISSFSSADGGHSLDSMQRACTLEAELALLLRICHKYGKSGAQVLFSMGALEHIASCRAVNLQGSLRVETKLRRDVAVDVDKQRMIVTPVLRLVFSLTSLVDTSEFFEVKNKIVREVIDFVKGHHLVFDHVLREDVSGADDLMMEQINLVVGILSKVWPYEEGGEYGFVQGLFSMMHILFSCDSDRPFLSISTRSPENQRKSELNVFQLCFSLSSYLYFLVTKKSLRLQVSDDSPEYHSPVSLQQPTLNLLCSLLNGVINSLERAADEKSLLLNKIRDINELSRQEVDEVINMCVRQDLVSASDDIQKRRYIAMVEMCQVAGNRDQLISLLLPLVEHVLNVIIIHFQDSSGVFNTNGSMKTITYGAEPDSGQEISLLCGKLIPLLERLELLSEEKVGHNLKVFRRSVASLKEMAIQKFAG
;
A
#
# COMPACT_ATOMS: atom_id res chain seq x y z
N VAL A 1 10.12 -6.34 -33.85
CA VAL A 1 9.77 -5.99 -32.46
C VAL A 1 10.46 -4.71 -31.98
N ILE A 2 11.73 -4.68 -31.53
CA ILE A 2 12.35 -3.43 -31.01
C ILE A 2 12.28 -2.27 -32.03
N LYS A 3 12.59 -2.53 -33.31
CA LYS A 3 12.51 -1.52 -34.36
C LYS A 3 11.10 -0.96 -34.55
N ASP A 4 10.10 -1.81 -34.40
CA ASP A 4 8.68 -1.45 -34.55
C ASP A 4 8.18 -0.70 -33.30
N ALA A 5 8.68 -1.07 -32.11
CA ALA A 5 8.44 -0.36 -30.86
C ALA A 5 9.01 1.07 -30.87
N THR A 6 10.10 1.33 -31.61
CA THR A 6 10.70 2.67 -31.68
C THR A 6 10.24 3.49 -32.89
N HIS A 7 10.10 2.87 -34.06
CA HIS A 7 9.84 3.59 -35.33
C HIS A 7 8.51 3.23 -36.01
N GLY A 8 7.72 2.34 -35.42
CA GLY A 8 6.41 1.97 -35.97
C GLY A 8 5.38 3.10 -35.87
N SER A 9 4.19 2.86 -36.43
CA SER A 9 3.00 3.65 -36.12
C SER A 9 2.63 3.49 -34.64
N GLU A 10 1.88 4.43 -34.06
CA GLU A 10 1.48 4.34 -32.63
C GLU A 10 0.81 3.00 -32.25
N PRO A 11 -0.14 2.45 -33.04
CA PRO A 11 -0.66 1.11 -32.78
C PRO A 11 0.42 0.01 -32.90
N GLY A 12 1.32 0.14 -33.89
CA GLY A 12 2.42 -0.80 -34.09
C GLY A 12 3.43 -0.79 -32.94
N LYS A 13 3.72 0.40 -32.38
CA LYS A 13 4.54 0.56 -31.18
C LYS A 13 3.88 -0.10 -29.99
N THR A 14 2.61 0.23 -29.74
CA THR A 14 1.81 -0.32 -28.63
C THR A 14 1.79 -1.86 -28.64
N VAL A 15 1.46 -2.47 -29.78
CA VAL A 15 1.47 -3.94 -29.93
C VAL A 15 2.87 -4.51 -29.71
N SER A 16 3.90 -3.86 -30.25
CA SER A 16 5.29 -4.31 -30.07
C SER A 16 5.74 -4.25 -28.61
N LEU A 17 5.29 -3.24 -27.86
CA LEU A 17 5.56 -3.11 -26.42
C LEU A 17 4.88 -4.22 -25.62
N TYR A 18 3.63 -4.60 -25.94
CA TYR A 18 2.98 -5.75 -25.31
C TYR A 18 3.66 -7.09 -25.63
N VAL A 19 4.18 -7.26 -26.84
CA VAL A 19 5.02 -8.42 -27.18
C VAL A 19 6.29 -8.44 -26.35
N LEU A 20 6.95 -7.30 -26.17
CA LEU A 20 8.13 -7.18 -25.31
C LEU A 20 7.81 -7.46 -23.83
N ASP A 21 6.65 -6.99 -23.33
CA ASP A 21 6.17 -7.28 -21.97
C ASP A 21 6.03 -8.79 -21.75
N ALA A 22 5.40 -9.49 -22.70
CA ALA A 22 5.25 -10.94 -22.66
C ALA A 22 6.60 -11.68 -22.72
N VAL A 23 7.54 -11.21 -23.53
CA VAL A 23 8.90 -11.78 -23.62
C VAL A 23 9.67 -11.59 -22.30
N VAL A 24 9.52 -10.43 -21.65
CA VAL A 24 10.11 -10.18 -20.33
C VAL A 24 9.50 -11.10 -19.27
N CYS A 25 8.19 -11.38 -19.33
CA CYS A 25 7.52 -12.28 -18.38
C CYS A 25 8.16 -13.68 -18.30
N ILE A 26 8.67 -14.20 -19.43
CA ILE A 26 9.30 -15.53 -19.50
C ILE A 26 10.83 -15.49 -19.34
N ASP A 27 11.44 -14.31 -19.10
CA ASP A 27 12.89 -14.17 -18.97
C ASP A 27 13.42 -14.60 -17.60
N HIS A 28 13.79 -15.87 -17.45
CA HIS A 28 14.34 -16.37 -16.19
C HIS A 28 15.82 -16.01 -15.98
N GLU A 29 16.59 -15.90 -17.06
CA GLU A 29 18.05 -15.72 -17.02
C GLU A 29 18.49 -14.26 -17.23
N ARG A 30 17.53 -13.31 -17.30
CA ARG A 30 17.79 -11.88 -17.56
C ARG A 30 18.45 -11.62 -18.92
N TYR A 31 18.32 -12.55 -19.86
CA TYR A 31 18.88 -12.43 -21.20
C TYR A 31 18.24 -11.27 -21.95
N PHE A 32 16.91 -11.20 -21.94
CA PHE A 32 16.16 -10.14 -22.61
C PHE A 32 16.38 -8.80 -21.93
N LEU A 33 16.45 -8.74 -20.59
CA LEU A 33 16.83 -7.50 -19.90
C LEU A 33 18.17 -6.96 -20.42
N SER A 34 19.19 -7.83 -20.49
CA SER A 34 20.53 -7.47 -20.96
C SER A 34 20.52 -7.00 -22.42
N GLN A 35 19.69 -7.61 -23.28
CA GLN A 35 19.53 -7.18 -24.67
C GLN A 35 18.82 -5.83 -24.79
N LEU A 36 17.74 -5.60 -24.03
CA LEU A 36 17.00 -4.33 -24.05
C LEU A 36 17.88 -3.17 -23.54
N GLN A 37 18.70 -3.43 -22.52
CA GLN A 37 19.67 -2.48 -22.00
C GLN A 37 20.81 -2.19 -22.99
N SER A 38 21.54 -3.23 -23.43
CA SER A 38 22.75 -3.07 -24.27
C SER A 38 22.45 -2.44 -25.63
N ARG A 39 21.25 -2.67 -26.17
CA ARG A 39 20.80 -2.06 -27.43
C ARG A 39 20.23 -0.65 -27.27
N GLY A 40 20.23 -0.09 -26.06
CA GLY A 40 19.75 1.26 -25.78
C GLY A 40 18.23 1.41 -25.87
N PHE A 41 17.47 0.32 -25.93
CA PHE A 41 16.01 0.37 -26.09
C PHE A 41 15.33 0.98 -24.86
N LEU A 42 15.74 0.59 -23.65
CA LEU A 42 15.19 1.15 -22.41
C LEU A 42 15.42 2.66 -22.32
N ARG A 43 16.60 3.13 -22.74
CA ARG A 43 16.91 4.57 -22.81
C ARG A 43 16.01 5.28 -23.83
N SER A 44 15.74 4.64 -24.98
CA SER A 44 14.80 5.17 -25.97
C SER A 44 13.39 5.34 -25.41
N CYS A 45 12.88 4.36 -24.65
CA CYS A 45 11.57 4.47 -24.00
C CYS A 45 11.54 5.61 -22.97
N LEU A 46 12.58 5.75 -22.15
CA LEU A 46 12.68 6.86 -21.19
C LEU A 46 12.70 8.24 -21.88
N MET A 47 13.45 8.36 -22.98
CA MET A 47 13.45 9.58 -23.80
C MET A 47 12.06 9.87 -24.38
N SER A 48 11.39 8.85 -24.91
CA SER A 48 10.00 8.94 -25.41
C SER A 48 9.05 9.49 -24.34
N ILE A 49 9.07 8.88 -23.14
CA ILE A 49 8.27 9.32 -21.98
C ILE A 49 8.53 10.79 -21.65
N SER A 50 9.80 11.21 -21.56
CA SER A 50 10.14 12.61 -21.23
C SER A 50 9.74 13.62 -22.30
N SER A 51 9.64 13.18 -23.56
CA SER A 51 9.23 14.01 -24.69
C SER A 51 7.72 14.11 -24.86
N PHE A 52 6.95 13.31 -24.11
CA PHE A 52 5.51 13.26 -24.24
C PHE A 52 4.86 14.58 -23.81
N SER A 53 3.95 15.10 -24.64
CA SER A 53 3.13 16.26 -24.32
C SER A 53 1.69 16.07 -24.78
N SER A 54 0.73 16.45 -23.92
CA SER A 54 -0.70 16.37 -24.17
C SER A 54 -1.27 17.58 -24.95
N ALA A 55 -0.41 18.51 -25.38
CA ALA A 55 -0.81 19.80 -25.96
C ALA A 55 -1.46 19.71 -27.35
N ASP A 56 -1.41 18.55 -28.01
CA ASP A 56 -2.09 18.32 -29.29
C ASP A 56 -3.53 17.87 -29.05
N GLY A 57 -4.48 18.82 -29.09
CA GLY A 57 -5.92 18.65 -29.29
C GLY A 57 -6.56 17.42 -28.60
N GLY A 58 -7.16 17.63 -27.43
CA GLY A 58 -7.64 16.60 -26.48
C GLY A 58 -8.62 15.53 -26.96
N HIS A 59 -9.02 15.50 -28.24
CA HIS A 59 -10.03 14.55 -28.75
C HIS A 59 -9.67 13.87 -30.08
N SER A 60 -8.41 13.91 -30.52
CA SER A 60 -8.00 13.16 -31.72
C SER A 60 -7.70 11.69 -31.41
N LEU A 61 -8.03 10.79 -32.34
CA LEU A 61 -7.66 9.37 -32.31
C LEU A 61 -6.14 9.21 -32.07
N ASP A 62 -5.34 10.06 -32.71
CA ASP A 62 -3.88 10.07 -32.60
C ASP A 62 -3.40 10.43 -31.18
N SER A 63 -4.12 11.30 -30.47
CA SER A 63 -3.81 11.68 -29.10
C SER A 63 -4.12 10.54 -28.11
N MET A 64 -5.17 9.77 -28.38
CA MET A 64 -5.48 8.56 -27.60
C MET A 64 -4.47 7.44 -27.87
N GLN A 65 -4.13 7.19 -29.14
CA GLN A 65 -3.12 6.19 -29.51
C GLN A 65 -1.76 6.49 -28.89
N ARG A 66 -1.31 7.76 -28.91
CA ARG A 66 -0.08 8.18 -28.22
C ARG A 66 -0.13 7.92 -26.71
N ALA A 67 -1.27 8.16 -26.07
CA ALA A 67 -1.43 7.87 -24.64
C ALA A 67 -1.40 6.36 -24.35
N CYS A 68 -1.96 5.51 -25.23
CA CYS A 68 -1.83 4.06 -25.13
C CYS A 68 -0.38 3.60 -25.32
N THR A 69 0.37 4.18 -26.27
CA THR A 69 1.79 3.88 -26.42
C THR A 69 2.56 4.25 -25.15
N LEU A 70 2.30 5.43 -24.58
CA LEU A 70 2.93 5.87 -23.32
C LEU A 70 2.61 4.92 -22.16
N GLU A 71 1.35 4.50 -22.03
CA GLU A 71 0.92 3.52 -21.03
C GLU A 71 1.68 2.20 -21.20
N ALA A 72 1.79 1.71 -22.44
CA ALA A 72 2.52 0.48 -22.75
C ALA A 72 4.03 0.59 -22.47
N GLU A 73 4.64 1.77 -22.69
CA GLU A 73 6.03 2.04 -22.31
C GLU A 73 6.20 1.97 -20.78
N LEU A 74 5.32 2.66 -20.03
CA LEU A 74 5.34 2.63 -18.56
C LEU A 74 5.08 1.22 -18.01
N ALA A 75 4.16 0.47 -18.62
CA ALA A 75 3.85 -0.91 -18.25
C ALA A 75 5.06 -1.83 -18.46
N LEU A 76 5.79 -1.70 -19.58
CA LEU A 76 7.00 -2.48 -19.82
C LEU A 76 8.11 -2.14 -18.81
N LEU A 77 8.29 -0.87 -18.47
CA LEU A 77 9.25 -0.47 -17.44
C LEU A 77 8.87 -1.02 -16.06
N LEU A 78 7.58 -0.95 -15.69
CA LEU A 78 7.06 -1.55 -14.47
C LEU A 78 7.27 -3.07 -14.45
N ARG A 79 7.05 -3.74 -15.57
CA ARG A 79 7.31 -5.18 -15.73
C ARG A 79 8.76 -5.53 -15.46
N ILE A 80 9.69 -4.73 -15.94
CA ILE A 80 11.13 -4.92 -15.66
C ILE A 80 11.40 -4.84 -14.16
N CYS A 81 10.83 -3.85 -13.45
CA CYS A 81 10.95 -3.77 -12.00
C CYS A 81 10.37 -5.01 -11.30
N HIS A 82 9.18 -5.48 -11.70
CA HIS A 82 8.54 -6.64 -11.07
C HIS A 82 9.25 -7.96 -11.37
N LYS A 83 9.61 -8.21 -12.64
CA LYS A 83 10.22 -9.47 -13.07
C LYS A 83 11.61 -9.67 -12.50
N TYR A 84 12.41 -8.60 -12.41
CA TYR A 84 13.81 -8.66 -11.99
C TYR A 84 14.06 -8.06 -10.60
N GLY A 85 13.00 -7.65 -9.90
CA GLY A 85 13.06 -7.05 -8.56
C GLY A 85 14.00 -5.85 -8.49
N LYS A 86 14.78 -5.76 -7.41
CA LYS A 86 15.76 -4.68 -7.18
C LYS A 86 16.74 -4.52 -8.34
N SER A 87 17.13 -5.61 -9.02
CA SER A 87 18.06 -5.50 -10.15
C SER A 87 17.47 -4.78 -11.36
N GLY A 88 16.20 -5.04 -11.68
CA GLY A 88 15.47 -4.33 -12.75
C GLY A 88 15.26 -2.86 -12.40
N ALA A 89 14.81 -2.59 -11.17
CA ALA A 89 14.66 -1.23 -10.67
C ALA A 89 16.00 -0.46 -10.73
N GLN A 90 17.12 -1.10 -10.35
CA GLN A 90 18.44 -0.48 -10.36
C GLN A 90 18.89 -0.11 -11.78
N VAL A 91 18.62 -0.98 -12.76
CA VAL A 91 18.91 -0.69 -14.18
C VAL A 91 18.16 0.57 -14.61
N LEU A 92 16.85 0.64 -14.37
CA LEU A 92 16.05 1.80 -14.77
C LEU A 92 16.46 3.08 -14.02
N PHE A 93 16.69 2.99 -12.72
CA PHE A 93 17.16 4.11 -11.91
C PHE A 93 18.50 4.64 -12.41
N SER A 94 19.46 3.76 -12.73
CA SER A 94 20.77 4.17 -13.27
C SER A 94 20.69 4.88 -14.63
N MET A 95 19.57 4.72 -15.34
CA MET A 95 19.28 5.40 -16.60
C MET A 95 18.52 6.72 -16.43
N GLY A 96 18.30 7.19 -15.20
CA GLY A 96 17.60 8.45 -14.93
C GLY A 96 16.08 8.33 -15.05
N ALA A 97 15.50 7.16 -14.76
CA ALA A 97 14.07 6.94 -14.93
C ALA A 97 13.19 7.99 -14.22
N LEU A 98 13.53 8.39 -12.99
CA LEU A 98 12.77 9.40 -12.25
C LEU A 98 12.84 10.78 -12.93
N GLU A 99 14.00 11.20 -13.43
CA GLU A 99 14.15 12.47 -14.16
C GLU A 99 13.29 12.49 -15.44
N HIS A 100 13.29 11.40 -16.20
CA HIS A 100 12.52 11.27 -17.43
C HIS A 100 11.00 11.26 -17.16
N ILE A 101 10.57 10.54 -16.13
CA ILE A 101 9.16 10.51 -15.73
C ILE A 101 8.72 11.87 -15.17
N ALA A 102 9.58 12.54 -14.37
CA ALA A 102 9.30 13.87 -13.84
C ALA A 102 9.13 14.92 -14.94
N SER A 103 9.83 14.74 -16.06
CA SER A 103 9.75 15.62 -17.23
C SER A 103 8.49 15.37 -18.08
N CYS A 104 7.77 14.26 -17.84
CA CYS A 104 6.56 13.92 -18.58
C CYS A 104 5.42 14.88 -18.23
N ARG A 105 5.06 15.74 -19.18
CA ARG A 105 4.07 16.81 -18.97
C ARG A 105 2.64 16.29 -18.76
N ALA A 106 2.39 15.00 -18.99
CA ALA A 106 1.09 14.37 -18.79
C ALA A 106 0.69 14.24 -17.31
N VAL A 107 1.66 14.31 -16.39
CA VAL A 107 1.43 14.15 -14.94
C VAL A 107 1.03 15.48 -14.27
N ASN A 108 1.18 16.61 -14.97
CA ASN A 108 0.92 17.93 -14.43
C ASN A 108 -0.59 18.26 -14.38
N LEU A 109 -1.15 18.29 -13.18
CA LEU A 109 -2.53 18.74 -12.87
C LEU A 109 -2.78 20.25 -13.16
N GLN A 110 -1.73 21.02 -13.45
CA GLN A 110 -1.77 22.49 -13.50
C GLN A 110 -2.72 23.05 -14.57
N GLY A 111 -3.12 22.26 -15.57
CA GLY A 111 -4.04 22.67 -16.64
C GLY A 111 -5.53 22.46 -16.35
N SER A 112 -5.90 21.50 -15.51
CA SER A 112 -7.30 21.07 -15.36
C SER A 112 -8.09 21.95 -14.37
N LEU A 113 -7.45 22.45 -13.31
CA LEU A 113 -8.09 23.31 -12.30
C LEU A 113 -8.49 24.72 -12.79
N ARG A 114 -8.05 25.16 -13.98
CA ARG A 114 -8.45 26.45 -14.57
C ARG A 114 -9.67 26.40 -15.47
N VAL A 115 -10.20 25.22 -15.78
CA VAL A 115 -11.41 25.07 -16.62
C VAL A 115 -12.60 24.71 -15.74
N GLU A 116 -12.84 25.52 -14.72
CA GLU A 116 -14.16 25.54 -14.09
C GLU A 116 -15.17 26.13 -15.08
N THR A 117 -16.28 25.42 -15.28
CA THR A 117 -17.58 25.86 -15.83
C THR A 117 -17.98 25.69 -17.30
N LYS A 118 -17.29 24.97 -18.19
CA LYS A 118 -17.94 24.60 -19.48
C LYS A 118 -17.59 23.19 -19.98
N LEU A 119 -18.65 22.40 -20.18
CA LEU A 119 -18.75 21.09 -20.84
C LEU A 119 -18.54 19.81 -19.99
N ARG A 120 -19.62 19.40 -19.32
CA ARG A 120 -19.75 18.18 -18.48
C ARG A 120 -19.37 16.84 -19.15
N ARG A 121 -19.27 16.77 -20.49
CA ARG A 121 -18.98 15.53 -21.23
C ARG A 121 -17.51 15.39 -21.62
N ASP A 122 -16.83 16.51 -21.90
CA ASP A 122 -15.40 16.51 -22.26
C ASP A 122 -14.50 16.37 -21.03
N VAL A 123 -14.97 16.86 -19.86
CA VAL A 123 -14.26 16.75 -18.57
C VAL A 123 -14.11 15.30 -18.12
N ALA A 124 -15.13 14.44 -18.33
CA ALA A 124 -15.06 13.03 -17.91
C ALA A 124 -14.02 12.23 -18.70
N VAL A 125 -13.93 12.47 -20.01
CA VAL A 125 -12.96 11.80 -20.90
C VAL A 125 -11.52 12.24 -20.60
N ASP A 126 -11.30 13.51 -20.26
CA ASP A 126 -9.98 14.03 -19.91
C ASP A 126 -9.50 13.52 -18.54
N VAL A 127 -10.41 13.38 -17.57
CA VAL A 127 -10.13 12.76 -16.26
C VAL A 127 -9.75 11.29 -16.41
N ASP A 128 -10.46 10.51 -17.23
CA ASP A 128 -10.13 9.10 -17.48
C ASP A 128 -8.76 8.95 -18.17
N LYS A 129 -8.46 9.82 -19.14
CA LYS A 129 -7.17 9.83 -19.83
C LYS A 129 -6.03 10.22 -18.90
N GLN A 130 -6.25 11.16 -17.99
CA GLN A 130 -5.27 11.55 -16.98
C GLN A 130 -5.03 10.40 -15.97
N ARG A 131 -6.10 9.78 -15.47
CA ARG A 131 -6.03 8.62 -14.57
C ARG A 131 -5.30 7.43 -15.21
N MET A 132 -5.46 7.24 -16.52
CA MET A 132 -4.76 6.23 -17.32
C MET A 132 -3.24 6.41 -17.33
N ILE A 133 -2.71 7.64 -17.19
CA ILE A 133 -1.27 7.91 -17.21
C ILE A 133 -0.70 8.06 -15.80
N VAL A 134 -1.42 8.75 -14.90
CA VAL A 134 -0.97 8.99 -13.52
C VAL A 134 -0.78 7.67 -12.77
N THR A 135 -1.69 6.72 -12.92
CA THR A 135 -1.59 5.44 -12.18
C THR A 135 -0.36 4.63 -12.57
N PRO A 136 -0.06 4.36 -13.86
CA PRO A 136 1.17 3.70 -14.27
C PRO A 136 2.45 4.43 -13.84
N VAL A 137 2.45 5.77 -13.86
CA VAL A 137 3.57 6.57 -13.33
C VAL A 137 3.77 6.31 -11.84
N LEU A 138 2.71 6.40 -11.03
CA LEU A 138 2.76 6.14 -9.60
C LEU A 138 3.20 4.69 -9.30
N ARG A 139 2.72 3.70 -10.07
CA ARG A 139 3.16 2.30 -9.96
C ARG A 139 4.67 2.18 -10.18
N LEU A 140 5.19 2.82 -11.22
CA LEU A 140 6.62 2.77 -11.55
C LEU A 140 7.47 3.46 -10.48
N VAL A 141 7.08 4.66 -10.05
CA VAL A 141 7.76 5.39 -8.95
C VAL A 141 7.74 4.57 -7.67
N PHE A 142 6.59 4.03 -7.28
CA PHE A 142 6.46 3.15 -6.12
C PHE A 142 7.35 1.90 -6.25
N SER A 143 7.45 1.30 -7.43
CA SER A 143 8.35 0.17 -7.67
C SER A 143 9.83 0.55 -7.48
N LEU A 144 10.25 1.74 -7.94
CA LEU A 144 11.60 2.25 -7.74
C LEU A 144 11.92 2.47 -6.25
N THR A 145 10.94 2.83 -5.41
CA THR A 145 11.17 2.95 -3.95
C THR A 145 11.62 1.63 -3.29
N SER A 146 11.53 0.49 -3.96
CA SER A 146 12.11 -0.79 -3.47
C SER A 146 13.64 -0.77 -3.31
N LEU A 147 14.31 0.20 -3.95
CA LEU A 147 15.74 0.45 -3.84
C LEU A 147 16.12 1.31 -2.63
N VAL A 148 15.14 1.91 -1.94
CA VAL A 148 15.40 2.70 -0.74
C VAL A 148 15.99 1.77 0.32
N ASP A 149 17.22 2.04 0.73
CA ASP A 149 17.83 1.38 1.88
C ASP A 149 17.31 2.03 3.17
N THR A 150 16.49 1.29 3.92
CA THR A 150 15.93 1.72 5.20
C THR A 150 16.88 1.54 6.38
N SER A 151 18.06 0.93 6.16
CA SER A 151 19.13 0.88 7.16
C SER A 151 19.88 2.20 7.27
N GLU A 152 19.89 3.00 6.20
CA GLU A 152 20.54 4.31 6.17
C GLU A 152 19.62 5.42 6.70
N PHE A 153 20.16 6.21 7.62
CA PHE A 153 19.39 7.21 8.36
C PHE A 153 19.26 8.57 7.66
N PHE A 154 20.27 8.95 6.88
CA PHE A 154 20.41 10.29 6.34
C PHE A 154 20.07 10.30 4.85
N GLU A 155 19.18 11.23 4.46
CA GLU A 155 18.78 11.47 3.07
C GLU A 155 19.99 11.63 2.13
N VAL A 156 21.02 12.33 2.60
CA VAL A 156 22.25 12.63 1.83
C VAL A 156 22.93 11.37 1.30
N LYS A 157 22.80 10.24 2.01
CA LYS A 157 23.41 8.97 1.62
C LYS A 157 22.54 8.17 0.66
N ASN A 158 21.24 8.48 0.61
CA ASN A 158 20.27 7.74 -0.18
C ASN A 158 19.85 8.55 -1.42
N LYS A 159 20.62 8.40 -2.51
CA LYS A 159 20.37 9.11 -3.79
C LYS A 159 18.94 8.88 -4.31
N ILE A 160 18.38 7.68 -4.13
CA ILE A 160 17.04 7.39 -4.61
C ILE A 160 15.95 8.06 -3.78
N VAL A 161 16.12 8.17 -2.46
CA VAL A 161 15.20 8.95 -1.61
C VAL A 161 15.12 10.39 -2.11
N ARG A 162 16.28 11.02 -2.36
CA ARG A 162 16.34 12.40 -2.86
C ARG A 162 15.60 12.59 -4.19
N GLU A 163 15.88 11.74 -5.18
CA GLU A 163 15.22 11.85 -6.49
C GLU A 163 13.70 11.60 -6.41
N VAL A 164 13.25 10.70 -5.54
CA VAL A 164 11.81 10.50 -5.33
C VAL A 164 11.20 11.68 -4.58
N ILE A 165 11.87 12.26 -3.59
CA ILE A 165 11.42 13.50 -2.92
C ILE A 165 11.29 14.64 -3.94
N ASP A 166 12.29 14.83 -4.80
CA ASP A 166 12.26 15.85 -5.84
C ASP A 166 11.09 15.61 -6.82
N PHE A 167 10.85 14.35 -7.20
CA PHE A 167 9.68 13.98 -7.99
C PHE A 167 8.36 14.35 -7.28
N VAL A 168 8.22 14.00 -5.99
CA VAL A 168 7.03 14.30 -5.18
C VAL A 168 6.81 15.81 -5.08
N LYS A 169 7.86 16.59 -4.78
CA LYS A 169 7.79 18.07 -4.72
C LYS A 169 7.37 18.67 -6.06
N GLY A 170 7.93 18.17 -7.16
CA GLY A 170 7.57 18.59 -8.52
C GLY A 170 6.10 18.31 -8.89
N HIS A 171 5.51 17.27 -8.30
CA HIS A 171 4.13 16.82 -8.58
C HIS A 171 3.20 16.93 -7.37
N HIS A 172 3.49 17.84 -6.44
CA HIS A 172 2.83 17.90 -5.13
C HIS A 172 1.29 17.98 -5.21
N LEU A 173 0.72 18.64 -6.23
CA LEU A 173 -0.72 18.71 -6.43
C LEU A 173 -1.38 17.34 -6.62
N VAL A 174 -0.68 16.38 -7.26
CA VAL A 174 -1.18 15.01 -7.42
C VAL A 174 -1.26 14.32 -6.06
N PHE A 175 -0.19 14.45 -5.28
CA PHE A 175 -0.09 13.83 -3.95
C PHE A 175 -1.09 14.46 -2.97
N ASP A 176 -1.21 15.79 -2.97
CA ASP A 176 -2.17 16.51 -2.13
C ASP A 176 -3.63 16.18 -2.49
N HIS A 177 -3.96 16.12 -3.79
CA HIS A 177 -5.28 15.71 -4.24
C HIS A 177 -5.63 14.29 -3.78
N VAL A 178 -4.75 13.32 -4.01
CA VAL A 178 -4.99 11.92 -3.63
C VAL A 178 -5.06 11.74 -2.11
N LEU A 179 -4.28 12.48 -1.33
CA LEU A 179 -4.32 12.39 0.15
C LEU A 179 -5.61 12.96 0.76
N ARG A 180 -6.32 13.86 0.08
CA ARG A 180 -7.57 14.47 0.56
C ARG A 180 -8.82 13.66 0.24
N GLU A 181 -8.67 12.60 -0.54
CA GLU A 181 -9.80 11.82 -1.05
C GLU A 181 -10.32 10.83 0.00
N ASP A 182 -11.63 10.60 -0.03
CA ASP A 182 -12.30 9.77 0.97
C ASP A 182 -12.13 8.28 0.64
N VAL A 183 -11.43 7.58 1.53
CA VAL A 183 -11.18 6.13 1.44
C VAL A 183 -12.49 5.33 1.40
N SER A 184 -13.55 5.79 2.06
CA SER A 184 -14.80 5.05 2.16
C SER A 184 -15.62 5.07 0.86
N GLY A 185 -15.47 6.12 0.05
CA GLY A 185 -16.17 6.31 -1.22
C GLY A 185 -15.36 5.93 -2.47
N ALA A 186 -14.08 5.58 -2.32
CA ALA A 186 -13.16 5.38 -3.43
C ALA A 186 -13.51 4.14 -4.28
N ASP A 187 -13.38 4.31 -5.60
CA ASP A 187 -13.40 3.20 -6.56
C ASP A 187 -12.08 2.42 -6.53
N ASP A 188 -12.01 1.28 -7.25
CA ASP A 188 -10.84 0.41 -7.26
C ASP A 188 -9.56 1.11 -7.72
N LEU A 189 -9.66 2.00 -8.70
CA LEU A 189 -8.51 2.72 -9.26
C LEU A 189 -8.05 3.81 -8.30
N MET A 190 -8.99 4.51 -7.68
CA MET A 190 -8.70 5.55 -6.69
C MET A 190 -8.08 4.94 -5.44
N MET A 191 -8.60 3.82 -4.94
CA MET A 191 -8.01 3.09 -3.83
C MET A 191 -6.57 2.63 -4.13
N GLU A 192 -6.29 2.24 -5.38
CA GLU A 192 -4.94 1.94 -5.81
C GLU A 192 -4.04 3.19 -5.78
N GLN A 193 -4.51 4.33 -6.30
CA GLN A 193 -3.76 5.58 -6.28
C GLN A 193 -3.44 6.02 -4.85
N ILE A 194 -4.40 5.94 -3.92
CA ILE A 194 -4.19 6.23 -2.50
C ILE A 194 -3.10 5.31 -1.93
N ASN A 195 -3.19 3.99 -2.21
CA ASN A 195 -2.17 3.04 -1.78
C ASN A 195 -0.76 3.36 -2.32
N LEU A 196 -0.67 3.75 -3.59
CA LEU A 196 0.60 4.12 -4.21
C LEU A 196 1.17 5.40 -3.60
N VAL A 197 0.35 6.44 -3.45
CA VAL A 197 0.76 7.75 -2.89
C VAL A 197 1.22 7.58 -1.44
N VAL A 198 0.39 6.94 -0.59
CA VAL A 198 0.73 6.67 0.80
C VAL A 198 1.96 5.77 0.88
N GLY A 199 2.07 4.75 0.05
CA GLY A 199 3.21 3.86 0.01
C GLY A 199 4.52 4.54 -0.41
N ILE A 200 4.48 5.47 -1.38
CA ILE A 200 5.63 6.30 -1.77
C ILE A 200 6.04 7.19 -0.60
N LEU A 201 5.10 7.99 -0.09
CA LEU A 201 5.36 8.95 0.99
C LEU A 201 5.88 8.24 2.24
N SER A 202 5.31 7.09 2.60
CA SER A 202 5.71 6.32 3.79
C SER A 202 7.19 5.90 3.75
N LYS A 203 7.77 5.74 2.56
CA LYS A 203 9.16 5.32 2.38
C LYS A 203 10.16 6.46 2.29
N VAL A 204 9.78 7.61 1.74
CA VAL A 204 10.73 8.69 1.41
C VAL A 204 10.48 9.98 2.19
N TRP A 205 9.22 10.27 2.54
CA TRP A 205 8.87 11.49 3.23
C TRP A 205 9.42 11.59 4.67
N PRO A 206 9.70 10.49 5.41
CA PRO A 206 10.39 10.61 6.69
C PRO A 206 11.78 11.25 6.62
N TYR A 207 12.40 11.30 5.44
CA TYR A 207 13.72 11.92 5.27
C TYR A 207 13.63 13.42 5.03
N GLU A 208 12.50 13.92 4.55
CA GLU A 208 12.27 15.33 4.28
C GLU A 208 12.09 16.11 5.59
N GLU A 209 12.87 17.19 5.75
CA GLU A 209 12.79 18.06 6.94
C GLU A 209 11.93 19.31 6.71
N GLY A 210 11.53 19.58 5.47
CA GLY A 210 10.66 20.71 5.09
C GLY A 210 9.18 20.47 5.42
N GLY A 211 8.54 21.45 6.05
CA GLY A 211 7.11 21.41 6.43
C GLY A 211 6.13 22.01 5.42
N GLU A 212 6.57 22.31 4.19
CA GLU A 212 5.85 23.20 3.27
C GLU A 212 4.62 22.59 2.60
N TYR A 213 4.56 21.26 2.47
CA TYR A 213 3.58 20.57 1.61
C TYR A 213 2.38 19.96 2.34
N GLY A 214 2.33 19.98 3.68
CA GLY A 214 1.19 19.46 4.44
C GLY A 214 1.00 17.93 4.40
N PHE A 215 1.89 17.17 3.75
CA PHE A 215 1.72 15.72 3.58
C PHE A 215 1.75 14.96 4.91
N VAL A 216 2.54 15.41 5.89
CA VAL A 216 2.59 14.79 7.22
C VAL A 216 1.21 14.84 7.88
N GLN A 217 0.54 15.98 7.81
CA GLN A 217 -0.82 16.18 8.30
C GLN A 217 -1.81 15.31 7.54
N GLY A 218 -1.69 15.22 6.21
CA GLY A 218 -2.51 14.31 5.40
C GLY A 218 -2.37 12.84 5.83
N LEU A 219 -1.14 12.37 6.06
CA LEU A 219 -0.89 11.00 6.54
C LEU A 219 -1.47 10.79 7.95
N PHE A 220 -1.28 11.73 8.87
CA PHE A 220 -1.85 11.62 10.23
C PHE A 220 -3.37 11.66 10.24
N SER A 221 -4.00 12.53 9.44
CA SER A 221 -5.45 12.51 9.22
C SER A 221 -5.93 11.14 8.78
N MET A 222 -5.23 10.51 7.83
CA MET A 222 -5.59 9.19 7.34
C MET A 222 -5.41 8.11 8.41
N MET A 223 -4.37 8.20 9.25
CA MET A 223 -4.21 7.30 10.40
C MET A 223 -5.39 7.41 11.36
N HIS A 224 -5.80 8.62 11.73
CA HIS A 224 -6.95 8.84 12.61
C HIS A 224 -8.24 8.21 12.06
N ILE A 225 -8.48 8.34 10.76
CA ILE A 225 -9.65 7.75 10.11
C ILE A 225 -9.57 6.22 10.08
N LEU A 226 -8.44 5.66 9.67
CA LEU A 226 -8.30 4.22 9.43
C LEU A 226 -8.08 3.41 10.72
N PHE A 227 -7.34 3.94 11.68
CA PHE A 227 -6.97 3.22 12.90
C PHE A 227 -8.09 3.26 13.95
N SER A 228 -8.99 4.25 13.88
CA SER A 228 -10.17 4.35 14.74
C SER A 228 -11.31 3.44 14.31
N CYS A 229 -11.22 2.79 13.14
CA CYS A 229 -12.33 1.99 12.65
C CYS A 229 -12.33 0.62 13.30
N ASP A 230 -13.32 0.37 14.15
CA ASP A 230 -13.62 -0.97 14.64
C ASP A 230 -13.91 -1.90 13.45
N SER A 231 -13.35 -3.11 13.48
CA SER A 231 -13.68 -4.17 12.50
C SER A 231 -15.17 -4.48 12.40
N ASP A 232 -15.95 -4.07 13.40
CA ASP A 232 -17.40 -4.27 13.53
C ASP A 232 -18.20 -3.18 12.80
N ARG A 233 -17.58 -2.04 12.48
CA ARG A 233 -18.09 -1.12 11.47
C ARG A 233 -17.38 -1.45 10.18
N PRO A 234 -18.06 -2.12 9.25
CA PRO A 234 -17.46 -2.31 7.96
C PRO A 234 -17.35 -0.90 7.33
N PHE A 235 -16.13 -0.46 7.02
CA PHE A 235 -15.89 0.34 5.80
C PHE A 235 -16.55 -0.30 4.55
N LEU A 236 -17.01 -1.54 4.71
CA LEU A 236 -17.72 -2.44 3.81
C LEU A 236 -19.27 -2.35 3.91
N SER A 237 -19.88 -1.28 4.45
CA SER A 237 -21.34 -1.11 4.43
C SER A 237 -21.84 -0.73 3.04
N ILE A 238 -21.57 -1.60 2.07
CA ILE A 238 -22.28 -1.65 0.81
C ILE A 238 -22.74 -3.10 0.68
N SER A 239 -23.93 -3.37 1.23
CA SER A 239 -24.68 -4.62 1.13
C SER A 239 -24.94 -5.08 -0.33
N THR A 240 -24.40 -4.37 -1.33
CA THR A 240 -24.54 -4.63 -2.76
C THR A 240 -23.22 -5.03 -3.46
N ARG A 241 -22.07 -5.10 -2.76
CA ARG A 241 -20.79 -5.55 -3.37
C ARG A 241 -20.64 -7.07 -3.28
N SER A 242 -20.05 -7.68 -4.31
CA SER A 242 -19.73 -9.12 -4.31
C SER A 242 -18.72 -9.47 -3.20
N PRO A 243 -18.72 -10.71 -2.67
CA PRO A 243 -17.76 -11.16 -1.67
C PRO A 243 -16.29 -10.97 -2.10
N GLU A 244 -15.98 -11.10 -3.39
CA GLU A 244 -14.65 -10.85 -3.96
C GLU A 244 -14.23 -9.38 -3.79
N ASN A 245 -15.11 -8.44 -4.14
CA ASN A 245 -14.85 -7.01 -4.00
C ASN A 245 -14.69 -6.59 -2.54
N GLN A 246 -15.42 -7.24 -1.63
CA GLN A 246 -15.28 -7.01 -0.19
C GLN A 246 -13.88 -7.41 0.31
N ARG A 247 -13.40 -8.60 -0.07
CA ARG A 247 -12.05 -9.08 0.29
C ARG A 247 -10.95 -8.20 -0.31
N LYS A 248 -11.11 -7.77 -1.56
CA LYS A 248 -10.17 -6.84 -2.21
C LYS A 248 -10.11 -5.50 -1.48
N SER A 249 -11.27 -4.96 -1.10
CA SER A 249 -11.36 -3.71 -0.33
C SER A 249 -10.71 -3.84 1.05
N GLU A 250 -10.93 -4.96 1.74
CA GLU A 250 -10.29 -5.26 3.02
C GLU A 250 -8.76 -5.27 2.90
N LEU A 251 -8.23 -5.98 1.89
CA LEU A 251 -6.79 -6.03 1.62
C LEU A 251 -6.21 -4.63 1.35
N ASN A 252 -6.89 -3.82 0.53
CA ASN A 252 -6.46 -2.46 0.20
C ASN A 252 -6.43 -1.54 1.43
N VAL A 253 -7.39 -1.66 2.35
CA VAL A 253 -7.41 -0.88 3.60
C VAL A 253 -6.24 -1.27 4.50
N PHE A 254 -6.00 -2.57 4.69
CA PHE A 254 -4.87 -3.00 5.51
C PHE A 254 -3.51 -2.70 4.87
N GLN A 255 -3.44 -2.57 3.54
CA GLN A 255 -2.22 -2.13 2.85
C GLN A 255 -1.91 -0.66 3.15
N LEU A 256 -2.93 0.19 3.28
CA LEU A 256 -2.78 1.56 3.78
C LEU A 256 -2.33 1.55 5.24
N CYS A 257 -2.99 0.78 6.10
CA CYS A 257 -2.61 0.69 7.52
C CYS A 257 -1.16 0.22 7.70
N PHE A 258 -0.72 -0.73 6.88
CA PHE A 258 0.68 -1.18 6.85
C PHE A 258 1.64 -0.06 6.47
N SER A 259 1.36 0.65 5.37
CA SER A 259 2.21 1.75 4.91
C SER A 259 2.31 2.87 5.95
N LEU A 260 1.17 3.28 6.50
CA LEU A 260 1.06 4.28 7.55
C LEU A 260 1.77 3.86 8.84
N SER A 261 1.63 2.61 9.27
CA SER A 261 2.32 2.09 10.46
C SER A 261 3.82 1.98 10.25
N SER A 262 4.27 1.66 9.03
CA SER A 262 5.68 1.64 8.66
C SER A 262 6.29 3.06 8.69
N TYR A 263 5.55 4.06 8.18
CA TYR A 263 5.91 5.47 8.31
C TYR A 263 6.07 5.88 9.77
N LEU A 264 5.06 5.58 10.60
CA LEU A 264 5.09 5.89 12.03
C LEU A 264 6.24 5.19 12.75
N TYR A 265 6.47 3.91 12.46
CA TYR A 265 7.59 3.14 13.00
C TYR A 265 8.93 3.78 12.65
N PHE A 266 9.12 4.25 11.42
CA PHE A 266 10.32 4.99 11.03
C PHE A 266 10.46 6.28 11.84
N LEU A 267 9.39 7.08 11.96
CA LEU A 267 9.43 8.32 12.74
C LEU A 267 9.79 8.09 14.20
N VAL A 268 9.23 7.05 14.83
CA VAL A 268 9.51 6.69 16.22
C VAL A 268 10.94 6.19 16.39
N THR A 269 11.38 5.26 15.54
CA THR A 269 12.70 4.63 15.68
C THR A 269 13.86 5.51 15.23
N LYS A 270 13.66 6.31 14.18
CA LYS A 270 14.72 7.10 13.55
C LYS A 270 14.60 8.58 13.89
N LYS A 271 13.41 9.15 13.85
CA LYS A 271 13.22 10.58 14.18
C LYS A 271 12.90 10.85 15.65
N SER A 272 12.91 9.79 16.48
CA SER A 272 12.62 9.86 17.92
C SER A 272 11.28 10.54 18.23
N LEU A 273 10.30 10.36 17.34
CA LEU A 273 8.94 10.84 17.54
C LEU A 273 8.34 10.18 18.80
N ARG A 274 7.69 11.00 19.63
CA ARG A 274 6.96 10.55 20.82
C ARG A 274 5.48 10.78 20.64
N LEU A 275 4.71 9.71 20.81
CA LEU A 275 3.26 9.73 20.72
C LEU A 275 2.67 9.90 22.11
N GLN A 276 1.63 10.72 22.22
CA GLN A 276 0.82 10.87 23.43
C GLN A 276 -0.01 9.59 23.68
N VAL A 277 -0.38 9.36 24.94
CA VAL A 277 -1.21 8.19 25.30
C VAL A 277 -2.66 8.36 24.84
N SER A 278 -3.29 9.50 25.12
CA SER A 278 -4.68 9.84 24.72
C SER A 278 -4.76 11.18 23.99
N ASP A 279 -5.91 11.42 23.33
CA ASP A 279 -6.16 12.66 22.56
C ASP A 279 -6.51 13.87 23.45
N ASP A 280 -6.33 13.78 24.77
CA ASP A 280 -6.73 14.81 25.73
C ASP A 280 -5.75 16.00 25.74
N SER A 281 -5.61 16.68 24.61
CA SER A 281 -5.03 18.01 24.59
C SER A 281 -6.08 19.02 25.12
N PRO A 282 -5.74 19.87 26.10
CA PRO A 282 -6.63 20.93 26.60
C PRO A 282 -6.84 22.08 25.61
N GLU A 283 -6.19 22.08 24.43
CA GLU A 283 -6.39 23.08 23.39
C GLU A 283 -7.59 22.74 22.50
N TYR A 284 -8.77 23.20 22.93
CA TYR A 284 -10.09 23.03 22.30
C TYR A 284 -10.26 23.50 20.83
N HIS A 285 -9.18 23.75 20.07
CA HIS A 285 -9.25 24.36 18.73
C HIS A 285 -8.28 23.80 17.66
N SER A 286 -7.52 22.73 17.90
CA SER A 286 -6.75 22.13 16.81
C SER A 286 -7.64 21.21 15.96
N PRO A 287 -7.83 21.44 14.65
CA PRO A 287 -8.48 20.47 13.79
C PRO A 287 -7.75 19.11 13.87
N VAL A 288 -8.51 18.01 13.87
CA VAL A 288 -8.02 16.61 13.92
C VAL A 288 -6.89 16.34 12.90
N SER A 289 -6.84 17.09 11.81
CA SER A 289 -5.81 17.00 10.78
C SER A 289 -4.40 17.46 11.19
N LEU A 290 -4.25 18.16 12.31
CA LEU A 290 -2.95 18.59 12.82
C LEU A 290 -2.42 17.71 13.94
N GLN A 291 -3.22 16.77 14.45
CA GLN A 291 -2.88 15.96 15.62
C GLN A 291 -2.12 14.70 15.21
N GLN A 292 -1.05 14.39 15.94
CA GLN A 292 -0.30 13.14 15.79
C GLN A 292 -1.16 11.94 16.21
N PRO A 293 -0.92 10.74 15.68
CA PRO A 293 -1.57 9.53 16.18
C PRO A 293 -1.15 9.23 17.62
N THR A 294 -2.07 8.70 18.43
CA THR A 294 -1.81 8.35 19.84
C THR A 294 -1.54 6.85 20.03
N LEU A 295 -0.99 6.48 21.19
CA LEU A 295 -0.84 5.08 21.55
C LEU A 295 -2.19 4.37 21.69
N ASN A 296 -3.23 5.07 22.18
CA ASN A 296 -4.58 4.52 22.23
C ASN A 296 -5.14 4.23 20.82
N LEU A 297 -4.87 5.11 19.84
CA LEU A 297 -5.23 4.88 18.44
C LEU A 297 -4.55 3.62 17.87
N LEU A 298 -3.28 3.38 18.23
CA LEU A 298 -2.57 2.16 17.85
C LEU A 298 -3.15 0.90 18.51
N CYS A 299 -3.66 0.99 19.74
CA CYS A 299 -4.40 -0.12 20.36
C CYS A 299 -5.71 -0.42 19.63
N SER A 300 -6.43 0.60 19.15
CA SER A 300 -7.63 0.42 18.32
C SER A 300 -7.30 -0.29 17.01
N LEU A 301 -6.25 0.16 16.31
CA LEU A 301 -5.74 -0.52 15.11
C LEU A 301 -5.37 -1.97 15.41
N LEU A 302 -4.63 -2.21 16.51
CA LEU A 302 -4.20 -3.55 16.90
C LEU A 302 -5.41 -4.48 17.08
N ASN A 303 -6.47 -4.02 17.75
CA ASN A 303 -7.70 -4.80 17.89
C ASN A 303 -8.34 -5.14 16.54
N GLY A 304 -8.48 -4.15 15.64
CA GLY A 304 -9.04 -4.38 14.30
C GLY A 304 -8.22 -5.34 13.43
N VAL A 305 -6.89 -5.26 13.54
CA VAL A 305 -5.94 -6.16 12.87
C VAL A 305 -6.04 -7.58 13.43
N ILE A 306 -6.12 -7.75 14.75
CA ILE A 306 -6.29 -9.07 15.40
C ILE A 306 -7.60 -9.72 14.95
N ASN A 307 -8.71 -8.98 14.99
CA ASN A 307 -10.03 -9.49 14.56
C ASN A 307 -9.99 -9.99 13.11
N SER A 308 -9.33 -9.23 12.22
CA SER A 308 -9.21 -9.60 10.80
C SER A 308 -8.25 -10.77 10.59
N LEU A 309 -7.17 -10.86 11.39
CA LEU A 309 -6.19 -11.95 11.34
C LEU A 309 -6.82 -13.28 11.79
N GLU A 310 -7.54 -13.29 12.91
CA GLU A 310 -8.25 -14.46 13.41
C GLU A 310 -9.29 -14.94 12.39
N ARG A 311 -10.12 -14.03 11.88
CA ARG A 311 -11.11 -14.33 10.82
C ARG A 311 -10.45 -14.92 9.57
N ALA A 312 -9.38 -14.30 9.07
CA ALA A 312 -8.70 -14.76 7.87
C ALA A 312 -8.06 -16.13 8.06
N ALA A 313 -7.46 -16.38 9.23
CA ALA A 313 -6.84 -17.67 9.57
C ALA A 313 -7.88 -18.79 9.70
N ASP A 314 -9.02 -18.51 10.34
CA ASP A 314 -10.12 -19.48 10.47
C ASP A 314 -10.78 -19.79 9.13
N GLU A 315 -11.07 -18.77 8.31
CA GLU A 315 -11.61 -18.96 6.97
C GLU A 315 -10.65 -19.77 6.08
N LYS A 316 -9.36 -19.41 6.07
CA LYS A 316 -8.33 -20.16 5.32
C LYS A 316 -8.26 -21.62 5.76
N SER A 317 -8.17 -21.86 7.06
CA SER A 317 -8.08 -23.23 7.61
C SER A 317 -9.33 -24.06 7.27
N LEU A 318 -10.53 -23.46 7.38
CA LEU A 318 -11.78 -24.11 6.99
C LEU A 318 -11.79 -24.51 5.52
N LEU A 319 -11.38 -23.60 4.62
CA LEU A 319 -11.34 -23.86 3.18
C LEU A 319 -10.32 -24.95 2.83
N LEU A 320 -9.14 -24.93 3.44
CA LEU A 320 -8.11 -25.96 3.22
C LEU A 320 -8.57 -27.34 3.69
N ASN A 321 -9.30 -27.43 4.81
CA ASN A 321 -9.91 -28.68 5.26
C ASN A 321 -10.98 -29.17 4.27
N LYS A 322 -11.87 -28.29 3.79
CA LYS A 322 -12.86 -28.65 2.76
C LYS A 322 -12.23 -29.09 1.43
N ILE A 323 -11.10 -28.49 1.04
CA ILE A 323 -10.34 -28.92 -0.14
C ILE A 323 -9.79 -30.33 0.06
N ARG A 324 -9.23 -30.63 1.24
CA ARG A 324 -8.70 -31.95 1.58
C ARG A 324 -9.79 -33.02 1.50
N ASP A 325 -10.99 -32.69 1.97
CA ASP A 325 -12.12 -33.63 2.07
C ASP A 325 -13.15 -33.45 0.94
N ILE A 326 -12.75 -32.83 -0.20
CA ILE A 326 -13.65 -32.48 -1.32
C ILE A 326 -14.44 -33.66 -1.89
N ASN A 327 -13.89 -34.87 -1.81
CA ASN A 327 -14.52 -36.09 -2.28
C ASN A 327 -15.62 -36.60 -1.33
N GLU A 328 -15.61 -36.14 -0.09
CA GLU A 328 -16.58 -36.48 0.96
C GLU A 328 -17.74 -35.48 0.99
N LEU A 329 -17.56 -34.28 0.42
CA LEU A 329 -18.60 -33.26 0.34
C LEU A 329 -19.77 -33.71 -0.55
N SER A 330 -20.98 -33.48 -0.05
CA SER A 330 -22.23 -33.65 -0.78
C SER A 330 -22.37 -32.62 -1.90
N ARG A 331 -23.27 -32.88 -2.86
CA ARG A 331 -23.57 -31.92 -3.94
C ARG A 331 -24.04 -30.57 -3.38
N GLN A 332 -24.86 -30.58 -2.33
CA GLN A 332 -25.36 -29.35 -1.72
C GLN A 332 -24.23 -28.51 -1.11
N GLU A 333 -23.31 -29.14 -0.39
CA GLU A 333 -22.16 -28.42 0.20
C GLU A 333 -21.22 -27.85 -0.87
N VAL A 334 -21.01 -28.60 -1.97
CA VAL A 334 -20.25 -28.11 -3.13
C VAL A 334 -20.95 -26.90 -3.76
N ASP A 335 -22.29 -26.94 -3.86
CA ASP A 335 -23.08 -25.85 -4.43
C ASP A 335 -23.07 -24.61 -3.53
N GLU A 336 -23.12 -24.78 -2.21
CA GLU A 336 -22.95 -23.70 -1.24
C GLU A 336 -21.57 -23.05 -1.35
N VAL A 337 -20.50 -23.83 -1.49
CA VAL A 337 -19.13 -23.32 -1.71
C VAL A 337 -19.04 -22.51 -3.00
N ILE A 338 -19.57 -23.02 -4.10
CA ILE A 338 -19.59 -22.31 -5.40
C ILE A 338 -20.34 -20.98 -5.27
N ASN A 339 -21.50 -20.99 -4.62
CA ASN A 339 -22.32 -19.80 -4.40
C ASN A 339 -21.64 -18.78 -3.47
N MET A 340 -20.80 -19.21 -2.54
CA MET A 340 -20.04 -18.34 -1.64
C MET A 340 -18.78 -17.73 -2.29
N CYS A 341 -18.22 -18.37 -3.31
CA CYS A 341 -16.95 -17.94 -3.93
C CYS A 341 -17.14 -17.09 -5.20
N VAL A 342 -18.26 -17.27 -5.92
CA VAL A 342 -18.79 -16.49 -7.06
C VAL A 342 -17.82 -16.10 -8.18
N ARG A 343 -17.90 -16.88 -9.27
CA ARG A 343 -18.26 -16.43 -10.63
C ARG A 343 -19.44 -17.28 -11.12
N GLN A 344 -20.66 -16.75 -11.12
CA GLN A 344 -21.87 -17.48 -11.51
C GLN A 344 -21.87 -17.94 -12.98
N ASP A 345 -21.01 -17.36 -13.82
CA ASP A 345 -20.99 -17.60 -15.27
C ASP A 345 -20.33 -18.92 -15.69
N LEU A 346 -19.70 -19.67 -14.77
CA LEU A 346 -18.90 -20.86 -15.08
C LEU A 346 -19.61 -22.20 -14.81
N VAL A 347 -20.80 -22.19 -14.21
CA VAL A 347 -21.43 -23.39 -13.64
C VAL A 347 -22.83 -23.61 -14.22
N SER A 348 -23.03 -24.73 -14.92
CA SER A 348 -24.35 -25.17 -15.37
C SER A 348 -25.02 -26.05 -14.30
N ALA A 349 -26.35 -25.94 -14.16
CA ALA A 349 -27.12 -26.87 -13.33
C ALA A 349 -26.99 -28.33 -13.80
N SER A 350 -26.66 -28.55 -15.08
CA SER A 350 -26.45 -29.87 -15.68
C SER A 350 -25.05 -30.45 -15.43
N ASP A 351 -24.14 -29.71 -14.80
CA ASP A 351 -22.79 -30.20 -14.54
C ASP A 351 -22.82 -31.39 -13.57
N ASP A 352 -21.97 -32.40 -13.84
CA ASP A 352 -21.79 -33.54 -12.96
C ASP A 352 -21.04 -33.15 -11.67
N ILE A 353 -21.11 -34.03 -10.67
CA ILE A 353 -20.50 -33.77 -9.36
C ILE A 353 -18.97 -33.64 -9.42
N GLN A 354 -18.30 -34.32 -10.37
CA GLN A 354 -16.86 -34.28 -10.49
C GLN A 354 -16.38 -32.92 -11.00
N LYS A 355 -17.04 -32.38 -12.04
CA LYS A 355 -16.79 -31.04 -12.57
C LYS A 355 -17.09 -29.97 -11.51
N ARG A 356 -18.21 -30.09 -10.78
CA ARG A 356 -18.57 -29.14 -9.72
C ARG A 356 -17.56 -29.15 -8.57
N ARG A 357 -17.10 -30.34 -8.13
CA ARG A 357 -16.03 -30.47 -7.13
C ARG A 357 -14.73 -29.81 -7.59
N TYR A 358 -14.34 -29.99 -8.85
CA TYR A 358 -13.16 -29.32 -9.40
C TYR A 358 -13.30 -27.79 -9.37
N ILE A 359 -14.45 -27.26 -9.81
CA ILE A 359 -14.73 -25.82 -9.78
C ILE A 359 -14.68 -25.30 -8.34
N ALA A 360 -15.39 -25.96 -7.41
CA ALA A 360 -15.36 -25.60 -6.00
C ALA A 360 -13.95 -25.61 -5.40
N MET A 361 -13.12 -26.59 -5.76
CA MET A 361 -11.72 -26.66 -5.33
C MET A 361 -10.90 -25.46 -5.84
N VAL A 362 -11.01 -25.11 -7.13
CA VAL A 362 -10.30 -23.95 -7.70
C VAL A 362 -10.72 -22.65 -7.02
N GLU A 363 -12.03 -22.47 -6.82
CA GLU A 363 -12.58 -21.30 -6.15
C GLU A 363 -12.15 -21.21 -4.67
N MET A 364 -12.22 -22.32 -3.92
CA MET A 364 -11.72 -22.36 -2.55
C MET A 364 -10.22 -22.06 -2.47
N CYS A 365 -9.41 -22.57 -3.40
CA CYS A 365 -7.98 -22.26 -3.49
C CYS A 365 -7.74 -20.76 -3.72
N GLN A 366 -8.52 -20.13 -4.60
CA GLN A 366 -8.42 -18.69 -4.85
C GLN A 366 -8.75 -17.88 -3.58
N VAL A 367 -9.84 -18.23 -2.89
CA VAL A 367 -10.22 -17.55 -1.64
C VAL A 367 -9.19 -17.79 -0.54
N ALA A 368 -8.71 -19.02 -0.37
CA ALA A 368 -7.67 -19.35 0.59
C ALA A 368 -6.37 -18.58 0.29
N GLY A 369 -5.98 -18.43 -0.98
CA GLY A 369 -4.85 -17.61 -1.41
C GLY A 369 -5.03 -16.13 -1.08
N ASN A 370 -6.22 -15.57 -1.32
CA ASN A 370 -6.53 -14.19 -0.93
C ASN A 370 -6.44 -13.98 0.59
N ARG A 371 -6.92 -14.95 1.39
CA ARG A 371 -6.81 -14.92 2.86
C ARG A 371 -5.36 -15.06 3.32
N ASP A 372 -4.57 -15.91 2.67
CA ASP A 372 -3.14 -16.04 2.94
C ASP A 372 -2.36 -14.74 2.66
N GLN A 373 -2.70 -14.06 1.57
CA GLN A 373 -2.14 -12.74 1.25
C GLN A 373 -2.48 -11.70 2.33
N LEU A 374 -3.72 -11.71 2.83
CA LEU A 374 -4.12 -10.84 3.93
C LEU A 374 -3.35 -11.18 5.22
N ILE A 375 -3.23 -12.46 5.59
CA ILE A 375 -2.45 -12.90 6.76
C ILE A 375 -0.98 -12.45 6.66
N SER A 376 -0.37 -12.63 5.48
CA SER A 376 1.00 -12.21 5.20
C SER A 376 1.22 -10.70 5.34
N LEU A 377 0.17 -9.90 5.18
CA LEU A 377 0.18 -8.44 5.39
C LEU A 377 -0.08 -8.06 6.85
N LEU A 378 -1.05 -8.72 7.49
CA LEU A 378 -1.47 -8.41 8.87
C LEU A 378 -0.39 -8.75 9.90
N LEU A 379 0.36 -9.84 9.73
CA LEU A 379 1.40 -10.23 10.68
C LEU A 379 2.50 -9.16 10.83
N PRO A 380 3.16 -8.69 9.74
CA PRO A 380 4.10 -7.56 9.83
C PRO A 380 3.47 -6.25 10.32
N LEU A 381 2.19 -6.00 10.02
CA LEU A 381 1.47 -4.84 10.55
C LEU A 381 1.37 -4.89 12.08
N VAL A 382 0.99 -6.04 12.65
CA VAL A 382 1.01 -6.23 14.11
C VAL A 382 2.42 -5.99 14.65
N GLU A 383 3.46 -6.55 14.04
CA GLU A 383 4.84 -6.35 14.50
C GLU A 383 5.24 -4.87 14.51
N HIS A 384 4.89 -4.09 13.48
CA HIS A 384 5.14 -2.65 13.46
C HIS A 384 4.45 -1.94 14.63
N VAL A 385 3.17 -2.22 14.87
CA VAL A 385 2.40 -1.62 15.95
C VAL A 385 2.98 -2.00 17.32
N LEU A 386 3.28 -3.28 17.54
CA LEU A 386 3.89 -3.76 18.78
C LEU A 386 5.24 -3.07 19.02
N ASN A 387 6.09 -2.97 18.00
CA ASN A 387 7.42 -2.35 18.15
C ASN A 387 7.31 -0.86 18.48
N VAL A 388 6.36 -0.13 17.87
CA VAL A 388 6.11 1.27 18.25
C VAL A 388 5.74 1.37 19.73
N ILE A 389 4.82 0.54 20.22
CA ILE A 389 4.39 0.58 21.63
C ILE A 389 5.55 0.17 22.56
N ILE A 390 6.31 -0.87 22.21
CA ILE A 390 7.49 -1.33 22.97
C ILE A 390 8.48 -0.19 23.20
N ILE A 391 8.81 0.58 22.15
CA ILE A 391 9.76 1.70 22.25
C ILE A 391 9.27 2.74 23.26
N HIS A 392 7.97 3.08 23.23
CA HIS A 392 7.40 4.03 24.18
C HIS A 392 7.42 3.49 25.63
N PHE A 393 7.23 2.18 25.80
CA PHE A 393 7.24 1.54 27.12
C PHE A 393 8.65 1.44 27.71
N GLN A 394 9.66 1.20 26.86
CA GLN A 394 11.06 1.18 27.26
C GLN A 394 11.54 2.57 27.68
N ASP A 395 11.24 3.61 26.91
CA ASP A 395 11.78 4.94 27.16
C ASP A 395 11.13 5.63 28.37
N SER A 396 9.88 5.29 28.70
CA SER A 396 9.22 5.77 29.93
C SER A 396 9.76 5.13 31.22
N SER A 397 10.69 4.16 31.12
CA SER A 397 11.39 3.59 32.28
C SER A 397 12.73 4.29 32.59
N GLY A 398 13.20 5.18 31.71
CA GLY A 398 14.47 5.90 31.85
C GLY A 398 14.29 7.33 32.36
N VAL A 399 14.87 7.65 33.52
CA VAL A 399 15.11 9.04 33.94
C VAL A 399 16.02 9.70 32.91
N PHE A 400 15.52 10.68 32.15
CA PHE A 400 16.31 11.40 31.16
C PHE A 400 17.45 12.19 31.81
N ASN A 401 18.69 11.76 31.58
CA ASN A 401 19.85 12.64 31.66
C ASN A 401 19.90 13.44 30.35
N THR A 402 19.53 14.71 30.43
CA THR A 402 19.69 15.70 29.38
C THR A 402 21.18 15.96 29.12
N ASN A 403 21.79 15.23 28.20
CA ASN A 403 23.02 15.66 27.53
C ASN A 403 23.26 14.85 26.24
N GLY A 404 22.81 15.39 25.12
CA GLY A 404 23.09 14.86 23.79
C GLY A 404 22.27 15.55 22.72
N SER A 405 22.90 16.49 22.01
CA SER A 405 22.35 17.27 20.90
C SER A 405 21.82 16.38 19.76
N MET A 406 20.55 15.98 19.85
CA MET A 406 19.75 15.53 18.72
C MET A 406 18.45 16.34 18.78
N LYS A 407 18.15 17.13 17.74
CA LYS A 407 16.92 17.94 17.68
C LYS A 407 15.72 16.99 17.74
N THR A 408 15.12 16.85 18.91
CA THR A 408 13.85 16.15 19.09
C THR A 408 12.80 16.88 18.27
N ILE A 409 12.11 16.19 17.37
CA ILE A 409 10.95 16.75 16.68
C ILE A 409 9.81 16.76 17.71
N THR A 410 9.79 17.79 18.56
CA THR A 410 8.73 18.02 19.52
C THR A 410 7.60 18.79 18.85
N TYR A 411 6.51 18.09 18.52
CA TYR A 411 5.21 18.72 18.42
C TYR A 411 4.51 18.51 19.77
N GLY A 412 4.75 19.42 20.72
CA GLY A 412 3.87 19.68 21.87
C GLY A 412 3.43 18.51 22.77
N ALA A 413 4.24 17.48 23.03
CA ALA A 413 3.85 16.44 23.99
C ALA A 413 4.25 16.81 25.43
N GLU A 414 3.27 17.13 26.27
CA GLU A 414 3.41 17.11 27.74
C GLU A 414 3.59 15.65 28.22
N PRO A 415 4.29 15.40 29.34
CA PRO A 415 4.47 14.05 29.86
C PRO A 415 3.14 13.44 30.32
N ASP A 416 2.82 12.25 29.78
CA ASP A 416 1.58 11.53 30.08
C ASP A 416 1.44 11.21 31.58
N SER A 417 0.22 11.29 32.11
CA SER A 417 -0.06 10.92 33.49
C SER A 417 0.05 9.41 33.68
N GLY A 418 0.56 8.94 34.84
CA GLY A 418 0.65 7.49 35.13
C GLY A 418 -0.71 6.76 35.06
N GLN A 419 -1.81 7.50 35.24
CA GLN A 419 -3.17 6.99 35.13
C GLN A 419 -3.58 6.65 33.68
N GLU A 420 -3.17 7.47 32.70
CA GLU A 420 -3.42 7.20 31.28
C GLU A 420 -2.66 5.96 30.79
N ILE A 421 -1.42 5.77 31.23
CA ILE A 421 -0.61 4.59 30.91
C ILE A 421 -1.25 3.32 31.48
N SER A 422 -1.77 3.36 32.71
CA SER A 422 -2.48 2.22 33.30
C SER A 422 -3.76 1.87 32.52
N LEU A 423 -4.54 2.88 32.11
CA LEU A 423 -5.73 2.67 31.26
C LEU A 423 -5.36 2.05 29.90
N LEU A 424 -4.27 2.52 29.27
CA LEU A 424 -3.75 1.94 28.03
C LEU A 424 -3.35 0.48 28.23
N CYS A 425 -2.62 0.16 29.30
CA CYS A 425 -2.19 -1.20 29.62
C CYS A 425 -3.40 -2.13 29.85
N GLY A 426 -4.45 -1.65 30.53
CA GLY A 426 -5.69 -2.40 30.73
C GLY A 426 -6.39 -2.78 29.42
N LYS A 427 -6.30 -1.94 28.38
CA LYS A 427 -6.81 -2.27 27.03
C LYS A 427 -5.86 -3.19 26.26
N LEU A 428 -4.55 -3.01 26.43
CA LEU A 428 -3.53 -3.71 25.66
C LEU A 428 -3.35 -5.18 26.08
N ILE A 429 -3.39 -5.48 27.39
CA ILE A 429 -3.13 -6.84 27.90
C ILE A 429 -4.06 -7.91 27.25
N PRO A 430 -5.40 -7.71 27.18
CA PRO A 430 -6.29 -8.68 26.53
C PRO A 430 -5.97 -8.89 25.04
N LEU A 431 -5.50 -7.86 24.33
CA LEU A 431 -5.11 -7.97 22.93
C LEU A 431 -3.86 -8.84 22.76
N LEU A 432 -2.88 -8.67 23.66
CA LEU A 432 -1.66 -9.48 23.66
C LEU A 432 -1.93 -10.94 23.99
N GLU A 433 -2.85 -11.21 24.92
CA GLU A 433 -3.30 -12.58 25.23
C GLU A 433 -3.91 -13.28 24.02
N ARG A 434 -4.74 -12.58 23.23
CA ARG A 434 -5.29 -13.12 21.98
C ARG A 434 -4.19 -13.44 20.96
N LEU A 435 -3.19 -12.55 20.85
CA LEU A 435 -2.04 -12.77 19.96
C LEU A 435 -1.17 -13.96 20.36
N GLU A 436 -1.05 -14.27 21.65
CA GLU A 436 -0.34 -15.46 22.14
C GLU A 436 -1.03 -16.77 21.71
N LEU A 437 -2.36 -16.75 21.57
CA LEU A 437 -3.19 -17.90 21.22
C LEU A 437 -3.21 -18.21 19.70
N LEU A 438 -2.60 -17.37 18.86
CA LEU A 438 -2.54 -17.60 17.42
C LEU A 438 -1.84 -18.94 17.09
N SER A 439 -2.48 -19.74 16.23
CA SER A 439 -1.97 -21.04 15.78
C SER A 439 -1.11 -20.92 14.53
N GLU A 440 0.14 -21.40 14.58
CA GLU A 440 1.01 -21.49 13.40
C GLU A 440 0.41 -22.34 12.28
N GLU A 441 -0.38 -23.37 12.63
CA GLU A 441 -1.04 -24.26 11.67
C GLU A 441 -2.12 -23.51 10.87
N LYS A 442 -2.94 -22.69 11.53
CA LYS A 442 -4.01 -21.94 10.87
C LYS A 442 -3.45 -20.77 10.05
N VAL A 443 -2.49 -20.07 10.63
CA VAL A 443 -1.88 -18.88 10.03
C VAL A 443 -0.96 -19.28 8.88
N GLY A 444 -0.21 -20.39 9.02
CA GLY A 444 0.74 -20.88 8.02
C GLY A 444 2.11 -20.18 8.06
N HIS A 445 2.41 -19.44 9.13
CA HIS A 445 3.65 -18.69 9.32
C HIS A 445 4.33 -19.09 10.63
N ASN A 446 5.66 -18.97 10.69
CA ASN A 446 6.42 -19.14 11.92
C ASN A 446 6.20 -17.92 12.84
N LEU A 447 5.74 -18.16 14.06
CA LEU A 447 5.39 -17.11 15.02
C LEU A 447 6.41 -16.99 16.16
N LYS A 448 7.61 -17.57 16.03
CA LYS A 448 8.60 -17.57 17.13
C LYS A 448 9.08 -16.17 17.51
N VAL A 449 9.45 -15.36 16.53
CA VAL A 449 9.91 -13.97 16.76
C VAL A 449 8.73 -13.10 17.18
N PHE A 450 7.61 -13.24 16.46
CA PHE A 450 6.35 -12.59 16.75
C PHE A 450 5.93 -12.76 18.23
N ARG A 451 5.84 -14.01 18.72
CA ARG A 451 5.46 -14.33 20.10
C ARG A 451 6.44 -13.77 21.12
N ARG A 452 7.73 -13.64 20.78
CA ARG A 452 8.71 -12.99 21.67
C ARG A 452 8.39 -11.50 21.86
N SER A 453 8.04 -10.79 20.78
CA SER A 453 7.64 -9.38 20.86
C SER A 453 6.35 -9.21 21.65
N VAL A 454 5.36 -10.08 21.43
CA VAL A 454 4.10 -10.10 22.19
C VAL A 454 4.34 -10.32 23.68
N ALA A 455 5.12 -11.36 24.04
CA ALA A 455 5.43 -11.67 25.43
C ALA A 455 6.20 -10.54 26.13
N SER A 456 7.18 -9.95 25.43
CA SER A 456 7.96 -8.83 25.97
C SER A 456 7.07 -7.62 26.25
N LEU A 457 6.19 -7.24 25.31
CA LEU A 457 5.27 -6.12 25.54
C LEU A 457 4.26 -6.42 26.64
N LYS A 458 3.78 -7.67 26.74
CA LYS A 458 2.85 -8.10 27.79
C LYS A 458 3.48 -7.96 29.17
N GLU A 459 4.73 -8.39 29.33
CA GLU A 459 5.47 -8.22 30.59
C GLU A 459 5.61 -6.75 30.97
N MET A 460 6.01 -5.89 30.01
CA MET A 460 6.13 -4.44 30.25
C MET A 460 4.77 -3.80 30.60
N ALA A 461 3.68 -4.22 29.94
CA ALA A 461 2.33 -3.73 30.21
C ALA A 461 1.84 -4.13 31.61
N ILE A 462 2.09 -5.37 32.05
CA ILE A 462 1.73 -5.83 33.39
C ILE A 462 2.50 -5.04 34.46
N GLN A 463 3.80 -4.81 34.25
CA GLN A 463 4.62 -4.02 35.18
C GLN A 463 4.10 -2.58 35.33
N LYS A 464 3.72 -1.94 34.23
CA LYS A 464 3.18 -0.56 34.21
C LYS A 464 1.71 -0.47 34.63
N PHE A 465 0.97 -1.57 34.61
CA PHE A 465 -0.40 -1.62 35.12
C PHE A 465 -0.43 -1.74 36.65
N ALA A 466 0.57 -2.42 37.23
CA ALA A 466 0.66 -2.68 38.67
C ALA A 466 1.38 -1.59 39.47
N GLY A 467 2.17 -0.73 38.81
CA GLY A 467 2.82 0.45 39.40
C GLY A 467 2.02 1.71 39.13
#